data_AF-A0A5C6C4V2-F1
#
_entry.id   AF-A0A5C6C4V2-F1
#
_cell.length_a   1.000
_cell.length_b   1.000
_cell.length_c   1.000
_cell.angle_alpha   90.00
_cell.angle_beta   90.00
_cell.angle_gamma   90.00
#
_symmetry.space_group_name_H-M   'P 1'
#
loop_
_entity.id
_entity.type
_entity.pdbx_description
1 polymer ?
#
loop_
_entity_poly.entity_id
_entity_poly.type
_entity_poly.pdbx_seq_one_letter_code
_entity_poly.pdbx_strand_id
1 'polypeptide(L)' 'MLRLGLLACSLFCLSLVGCGANTETSVPEGIQPLTEAEQQAADDYTKSQEIDPRTGQPKG' A
#
# COMPACT_ATOMS: atom_id res chain seq x y z
N MET A 1 14.16 -13.64 42.68
CA MET A 1 13.51 -12.31 42.53
C MET A 1 14.14 -11.46 41.42
N LEU A 2 15.48 -11.29 41.36
CA LEU A 2 16.16 -10.47 40.33
C LEU A 2 15.85 -10.86 38.87
N ARG A 3 15.77 -12.16 38.58
CA ARG A 3 15.47 -12.68 37.23
C ARG A 3 14.05 -12.35 36.74
N LEU A 4 13.08 -12.23 37.65
CA LEU A 4 11.70 -11.89 37.30
C LEU A 4 11.58 -10.41 36.90
N GLY A 5 12.33 -9.54 37.59
CA GLY A 5 12.35 -8.10 37.29
C GLY A 5 12.99 -7.75 35.95
N LEU A 6 14.06 -8.47 35.57
CA LEU A 6 14.71 -8.29 34.26
C LEU A 6 13.76 -8.68 33.10
N LEU A 7 12.96 -9.72 33.29
CA LEU A 7 12.02 -10.22 32.29
C LEU A 7 10.83 -9.27 32.08
N ALA A 8 10.33 -8.66 33.16
CA ALA A 8 9.30 -7.61 33.09
C ALA A 8 9.82 -6.35 32.39
N CYS A 9 11.08 -5.96 32.65
CA CYS A 9 11.71 -4.80 32.01
C CYS A 9 11.85 -5.00 30.49
N SER A 10 12.24 -6.20 30.03
CA SER A 10 12.34 -6.49 28.59
C SER A 10 10.99 -6.42 27.87
N LEU A 11 9.90 -6.86 28.50
CA LEU A 11 8.55 -6.79 27.93
C LEU A 11 8.06 -5.35 27.80
N PHE A 12 8.37 -4.50 28.78
CA PHE A 12 8.06 -3.08 28.73
C PHE A 12 8.81 -2.37 27.58
N CYS A 13 10.11 -2.64 27.41
CA CYS A 13 10.90 -2.07 26.32
C CYS A 13 10.39 -2.49 24.92
N LEU A 14 9.92 -3.72 24.77
CA LEU A 14 9.35 -4.20 23.50
C LEU A 14 8.03 -3.50 23.14
N SER A 15 7.23 -3.09 24.13
CA SER A 15 5.97 -2.37 23.89
C SER A 15 6.14 -0.92 23.41
N LEU A 16 7.30 -0.30 23.69
CA LEU A 16 7.63 1.05 23.22
C LEU A 16 8.12 1.08 21.77
N VAL A 17 8.63 -0.04 21.26
CA VAL A 17 8.87 -0.25 19.82
C VAL A 17 7.59 -0.84 19.19
N GLY A 18 6.44 -0.30 19.58
CA GLY A 18 5.21 -0.49 18.85
C GLY A 18 5.45 0.07 17.45
N CYS A 19 5.63 -0.82 16.48
CA CYS A 19 5.61 -0.50 15.07
C CYS A 19 4.21 0.08 14.78
N GLY A 20 4.07 1.39 14.93
CA GLY A 20 2.92 2.14 14.47
C GLY A 20 2.94 2.10 12.96
N ALA A 21 2.57 0.95 12.40
CA ALA A 21 2.16 0.84 11.02
C ALA A 21 0.83 1.58 10.94
N ASN A 22 0.90 2.90 10.79
CA ASN A 22 -0.19 3.68 10.26
C ASN A 22 -0.46 3.07 8.88
N THR A 23 -1.43 2.16 8.80
CA THR A 23 -1.94 1.58 7.54
C THR A 23 -2.81 2.59 6.81
N GLU A 24 -2.46 3.86 6.91
CA GLU A 24 -3.06 4.93 6.15
C GLU A 24 -2.08 5.22 5.02
N THR A 25 -2.36 4.66 3.84
CA THR A 25 -1.89 5.26 2.60
C THR A 25 -2.53 6.63 2.51
N SER A 26 -1.88 7.64 3.11
CA SER A 26 -2.25 9.02 2.87
C SER A 26 -2.01 9.29 1.40
N VAL A 27 -3.09 9.54 0.66
CA VAL A 27 -2.97 10.14 -0.66
C VAL A 27 -2.33 11.51 -0.41
N PRO A 28 -1.18 11.83 -1.03
CA PRO A 28 -0.52 13.11 -0.82
C PRO A 28 -1.52 14.25 -1.04
N GLU A 29 -1.65 15.14 -0.06
CA GLU A 29 -2.47 16.34 -0.23
C GLU A 29 -1.94 17.13 -1.44
N GLY A 30 -2.81 17.37 -2.43
CA GLY A 30 -2.44 18.08 -3.66
C GLY A 30 -2.59 17.27 -4.95
N ILE A 31 -2.98 16.00 -4.88
CA ILE A 31 -3.44 15.28 -6.08
C ILE A 31 -4.84 15.79 -6.43
N GLN A 32 -4.92 16.62 -7.47
CA GLN A 32 -6.19 17.01 -8.06
C GLN A 32 -6.90 15.75 -8.59
N PRO A 33 -8.23 15.65 -8.47
CA PRO A 33 -8.97 14.58 -9.12
C PRO A 33 -8.65 14.60 -10.62
N LEU A 34 -8.51 13.42 -11.23
CA LEU A 34 -8.26 13.27 -12.66
C LEU A 34 -9.29 14.06 -13.45
N THR A 35 -8.82 14.85 -14.41
CA THR A 35 -9.69 15.46 -15.41
C THR A 35 -10.32 14.37 -16.30
N GLU A 36 -11.44 14.67 -16.96
CA GLU A 36 -12.09 13.71 -17.86
C GLU A 36 -11.14 13.17 -18.94
N ALA A 37 -10.22 14.01 -19.43
CA ALA A 37 -9.22 13.63 -20.42
C ALA A 37 -8.16 12.66 -19.85
N GLU A 38 -7.73 12.86 -18.60
CA GLU A 38 -6.77 11.95 -17.96
C GLU A 38 -7.44 10.64 -17.57
N GLN A 39 -8.72 10.67 -17.20
CA GLN A 39 -9.51 9.46 -16.95
C GLN A 39 -9.61 8.63 -18.24
N GLN A 40 -9.91 9.26 -19.37
CA GLN A 40 -9.97 8.59 -20.67
C GLN A 40 -8.60 8.02 -21.09
N ALA A 41 -7.51 8.76 -20.88
CA ALA A 41 -6.17 8.27 -21.15
C ALA A 41 -5.78 7.06 -20.27
N ALA A 42 -6.22 7.05 -19.00
CA ALA A 42 -6.01 5.91 -18.10
C ALA A 42 -6.82 4.68 -18.53
N ASP A 43 -8.04 4.87 -19.01
CA ASP A 43 -8.89 3.80 -19.53
C ASP A 43 -8.32 3.22 -20.82
N ASP A 44 -7.87 4.07 -21.75
CA ASP A 44 -7.23 3.64 -23.01
C ASP A 44 -5.92 2.91 -22.75
N TYR A 45 -5.10 3.39 -21.80
CA TYR A 45 -3.89 2.70 -21.36
C TYR A 45 -4.23 1.32 -20.79
N THR A 46 -5.20 1.24 -19.89
CA THR A 46 -5.64 -0.03 -19.28
C THR A 46 -6.12 -1.02 -20.34
N LYS A 47 -6.91 -0.54 -21.30
CA LYS A 47 -7.42 -1.34 -22.41
C LYS A 47 -6.30 -1.84 -23.33
N SER A 48 -5.29 -1.03 -23.60
CA SER A 48 -4.12 -1.45 -24.40
C SER A 48 -3.32 -2.57 -23.75
N GLN A 49 -3.37 -2.65 -22.42
CA GLN A 49 -2.70 -3.68 -21.62
C GLN A 49 -3.55 -4.93 -21.43
N GLU A 50 -4.79 -4.96 -21.94
CA GLU A 50 -5.61 -6.16 -21.88
C GLU A 50 -4.99 -7.27 -22.73
N ILE A 51 -4.70 -8.36 -22.05
CA ILE A 51 -4.24 -9.60 -22.66
C ILE A 51 -5.47 -10.49 -22.89
N ASP A 52 -5.58 -11.09 -24.06
CA ASP A 52 -6.57 -12.13 -24.32
C ASP A 52 -6.23 -13.36 -23.46
N PRO A 53 -7.10 -13.77 -22.52
CA PRO A 53 -6.82 -14.88 -21.60
C PRO A 53 -6.71 -16.24 -22.30
N ARG A 54 -7.18 -16.38 -23.56
CA ARG A 54 -7.10 -17.65 -24.31
C ARG A 54 -5.79 -17.79 -25.06
N THR A 55 -5.23 -16.68 -25.53
CA THR A 55 -4.05 -16.68 -26.40
C THR A 55 -2.80 -16.12 -25.72
N GLY A 56 -2.96 -15.40 -24.60
CA GLY A 56 -1.87 -14.74 -23.90
C GLY A 56 -1.28 -13.55 -24.67
N GLN A 57 -1.96 -13.07 -25.72
CA GLN A 57 -1.50 -11.98 -26.56
C GLN A 57 -2.23 -10.65 -26.24
N PRO A 58 -1.61 -9.49 -26.49
CA PRO A 58 -2.27 -8.19 -26.36
C PRO A 58 -3.49 -8.12 -27.30
N LYS A 59 -4.61 -7.55 -26.83
CA LYS A 59 -5.85 -7.52 -27.62
C LYS A 59 -5.85 -6.58 -28.84
N GLY A 60 -4.85 -5.70 -28.97
CA GLY A 60 -4.70 -4.80 -30.13
C GLY A 60 -5.62 -3.60 -30.10
#